data_AF-A0A212FE33-F1
#
_entry.id   AF-A0A212FE33-F1
#
_cell.length_a   1.000
_cell.length_b   1.000
_cell.length_c   1.000
_cell.angle_alpha   90.00
_cell.angle_beta   90.00
_cell.angle_gamma   90.00
#
_symmetry.space_group_name_H-M   'P 1'
#
loop_
_entity.id
_entity.type
_entity.pdbx_description
1 polymer ?
#
loop_
_entity_poly.entity_id
_entity_poly.type
_entity_poly.pdbx_seq_one_letter_code
_entity_poly.pdbx_strand_id
1 'polypeptide(L)'
;MPKLHKDMTVAELRKYDGSDPEGRVLIAVNNIIFDVTRGKRFYGPGGPYAAFAGKDATRGLATQQVAGSEVEYDDVSDLSPDELAAAKEWEEQFKEKYDIVGRLLKPGEVPNKSNDDDSEEKKTQ
;
A
#
# COMPACT_ATOMS: atom_id res chain seq x y z
N MET A 1 -4.84 13.47 9.97
CA MET A 1 -5.49 13.44 8.65
C MET A 1 -6.68 12.49 8.73
N PRO A 2 -7.80 12.75 8.05
CA PRO A 2 -8.93 11.83 8.05
C PRO A 2 -8.54 10.48 7.44
N LYS A 3 -9.18 9.39 7.89
CA LYS A 3 -9.03 8.07 7.27
C LYS A 3 -9.51 8.14 5.82
N LEU A 4 -8.78 7.46 4.94
CA LEU A 4 -9.08 7.39 3.53
C LEU A 4 -9.52 5.96 3.21
N HIS A 5 -10.68 5.81 2.59
CA HIS A 5 -11.20 4.52 2.13
C HIS A 5 -11.42 4.61 0.63
N LYS A 6 -10.47 4.07 -0.14
CA LYS A 6 -10.47 4.19 -1.61
C LYS A 6 -9.61 3.09 -2.25
N ASP A 7 -10.22 2.29 -3.10
CA ASP A 7 -9.50 1.50 -4.11
C ASP A 7 -8.87 2.44 -5.13
N MET A 8 -7.63 2.17 -5.54
CA MET A 8 -6.89 3.04 -6.45
C MET A 8 -6.20 2.25 -7.56
N THR A 9 -6.06 2.89 -8.71
CA THR A 9 -5.09 2.50 -9.73
C THR A 9 -3.67 2.89 -9.31
N VAL A 10 -2.65 2.32 -9.95
CA VAL A 10 -1.25 2.73 -9.73
C VAL A 10 -1.03 4.22 -10.04
N ALA A 11 -1.67 4.75 -11.09
CA ALA A 11 -1.58 6.16 -11.44
C ALA A 11 -2.15 7.10 -10.36
N GLU A 12 -3.21 6.67 -9.66
CA GLU A 12 -3.74 7.42 -8.52
C GLU A 12 -2.87 7.29 -7.29
N LEU A 13 -2.36 6.09 -6.99
CA LEU A 13 -1.48 5.83 -5.86
C LEU A 13 -0.19 6.67 -5.92
N ARG A 14 0.38 6.87 -7.12
CA ARG A 14 1.59 7.68 -7.36
C ARG A 14 1.51 9.12 -6.86
N LYS A 15 0.31 9.66 -6.65
CA LYS A 15 0.11 11.02 -6.15
C LYS A 15 0.40 11.16 -4.65
N TYR A 16 0.49 10.03 -3.93
CA TYR A 16 0.63 9.99 -2.47
C TYR A 16 2.03 9.57 -2.05
N ASP A 17 3.05 10.26 -2.56
CA ASP A 17 4.45 10.08 -2.18
C ASP A 17 4.88 10.97 -0.99
N GLY A 18 3.96 11.80 -0.49
CA GLY A 18 4.16 12.73 0.62
C GLY A 18 4.85 14.04 0.26
N SER A 19 5.03 14.32 -1.03
CA SER A 19 5.53 15.61 -1.55
C SER A 19 4.45 16.70 -1.61
N ASP A 20 3.17 16.32 -1.56
CA ASP A 20 2.07 17.26 -1.54
C ASP A 20 1.97 18.04 -0.21
N PRO A 21 1.25 19.19 -0.18
CA PRO A 21 1.11 19.99 1.04
C PRO A 21 0.40 19.25 2.18
N GLU A 22 -0.52 18.34 1.88
CA GLU A 22 -1.14 17.47 2.88
C GLU A 22 -0.11 16.48 3.45
N GLY A 23 0.83 16.04 2.61
CA GLY A 23 1.97 15.24 2.99
C GLY A 23 1.64 13.77 3.22
N ARG A 24 0.53 13.25 2.67
CA ARG A 24 0.09 11.86 2.85
C ARG A 24 1.00 10.92 2.07
N VAL A 25 1.41 9.82 2.71
CA VAL A 25 2.23 8.77 2.08
C VAL A 25 1.45 7.46 2.08
N LEU A 26 1.21 6.92 0.89
CA LEU A 26 0.58 5.61 0.71
C LEU A 26 1.57 4.63 0.07
N ILE A 27 1.46 3.35 0.43
CA ILE A 27 2.24 2.26 -0.16
C ILE A 27 1.30 1.09 -0.41
N ALA A 28 1.43 0.42 -1.56
CA ALA A 28 0.77 -0.85 -1.79
C ALA A 28 1.70 -2.03 -1.45
N VAL A 29 1.16 -3.04 -0.78
CA VAL A 29 1.82 -4.33 -0.53
C VAL A 29 0.79 -5.43 -0.77
N ASN A 30 1.14 -6.37 -1.64
CA ASN A 30 0.30 -7.47 -2.10
C ASN A 30 -1.14 -7.04 -2.49
N ASN A 31 -1.24 -6.03 -3.36
CA ASN A 31 -2.50 -5.41 -3.81
C ASN A 31 -3.33 -4.70 -2.71
N ILE A 32 -2.79 -4.48 -1.51
CA ILE A 32 -3.45 -3.72 -0.44
C ILE A 32 -2.74 -2.39 -0.24
N ILE A 33 -3.48 -1.29 -0.23
CA ILE A 33 -2.96 0.07 -0.02
C ILE A 33 -3.01 0.39 1.47
N PHE A 34 -1.88 0.84 2.01
CA PHE A 34 -1.71 1.24 3.40
C PHE A 34 -1.39 2.72 3.52
N ASP A 35 -1.97 3.37 4.53
CA ASP A 35 -1.57 4.71 4.93
C ASP A 35 -0.35 4.65 5.86
N VAL A 36 0.81 4.95 5.30
CA VAL A 36 2.08 4.95 6.03
C VAL A 36 2.50 6.35 6.47
N THR A 37 1.58 7.32 6.48
CA THR A 37 1.89 8.73 6.82
C THR A 37 2.45 8.88 8.22
N ARG A 38 2.00 8.08 9.21
CA ARG A 38 2.62 8.03 10.56
C ARG A 38 4.10 7.62 10.54
N GLY A 39 4.54 6.97 9.46
CA GLY A 39 5.91 6.57 9.17
C GLY A 39 6.64 7.51 8.20
N LYS A 40 6.18 8.75 7.97
CA LYS A 40 6.75 9.66 6.96
C LYS A 40 8.26 9.87 7.05
N ARG A 41 8.87 9.77 8.24
CA ARG A 41 10.35 9.82 8.38
C ARG A 41 11.09 8.70 7.63
N PHE A 42 10.41 7.59 7.35
CA PHE A 42 10.94 6.45 6.63
C PHE A 42 10.57 6.47 5.15
N TYR A 43 9.30 6.73 4.86
CA TYR A 43 8.72 6.58 3.53
C TYR A 43 8.51 7.91 2.79
N GLY A 44 8.50 9.04 3.48
CA GLY A 44 8.36 10.34 2.85
C GLY A 44 9.66 10.82 2.20
N PRO A 45 9.64 11.99 1.54
CA PRO A 45 10.79 12.55 0.85
C PRO A 45 12.05 12.60 1.75
N GLY A 46 13.16 12.05 1.25
CA GLY A 46 14.44 11.98 1.97
C GLY A 46 14.56 10.84 2.99
N GLY A 47 13.51 10.03 3.19
CA GLY A 47 13.55 8.85 4.04
C GLY A 47 14.29 7.66 3.39
N PRO A 48 14.83 6.72 4.18
CA PRO A 48 15.54 5.55 3.67
C PRO A 48 14.69 4.62 2.80
N TYR A 49 13.36 4.66 2.93
CA TYR A 49 12.41 3.85 2.18
C TYR A 49 11.52 4.70 1.27
N ALA A 50 11.97 5.91 0.93
CA ALA A 50 11.24 6.82 0.04
C ALA A 50 10.96 6.22 -1.35
N ALA A 51 11.75 5.24 -1.79
CA ALA A 51 11.54 4.54 -3.05
C ALA A 51 10.19 3.80 -3.15
N PHE A 52 9.52 3.52 -2.03
CA PHE A 52 8.21 2.88 -1.99
C PHE A 52 7.04 3.86 -1.98
N ALA A 53 7.29 5.14 -1.73
CA ALA A 53 6.24 6.16 -1.57
C ALA A 53 5.39 6.27 -2.83
N GLY A 54 4.06 6.15 -2.67
CA GLY A 54 3.10 6.20 -3.78
C GLY A 54 3.21 5.02 -4.76
N LYS A 55 3.82 3.89 -4.37
CA LYS A 55 4.09 2.76 -5.27
C LYS A 55 3.66 1.43 -4.69
N ASP A 56 3.61 0.44 -5.57
CA ASP A 56 3.60 -0.96 -5.17
C ASP A 56 5.00 -1.38 -4.76
N ALA A 57 5.15 -1.75 -3.48
CA ALA A 57 6.39 -2.20 -2.87
C ALA A 57 6.51 -3.72 -2.81
N THR A 58 5.52 -4.48 -3.31
CA THR A 58 5.43 -5.94 -3.15
C THR A 58 6.70 -6.65 -3.58
N ARG A 59 7.15 -6.43 -4.82
CA ARG A 59 8.37 -7.06 -5.35
C ARG A 59 9.62 -6.63 -4.58
N GLY A 60 9.77 -5.34 -4.30
CA GLY A 60 10.92 -4.83 -3.56
C GLY A 60 11.03 -5.47 -2.17
N LEU A 61 9.92 -5.56 -1.45
CA LEU A 61 9.87 -6.20 -0.13
C LEU A 61 10.13 -7.72 -0.22
N ALA A 62 9.54 -8.39 -1.21
CA ALA A 62 9.75 -9.83 -1.44
C ALA A 62 11.21 -10.18 -1.74
N THR A 63 11.89 -9.33 -2.51
CA THR A 63 13.28 -9.52 -2.97
C THR A 63 14.31 -8.81 -2.08
N GLN A 64 13.87 -8.20 -0.98
CA GLN A 64 14.70 -7.42 -0.04
C GLN A 64 15.44 -6.24 -0.69
N GLN A 65 14.81 -5.62 -1.69
CA GLN A 65 15.30 -4.44 -2.40
C GLN A 65 14.45 -3.21 -2.06
N VAL A 66 15.11 -2.08 -1.78
CA VAL A 66 14.42 -0.80 -1.56
C VAL A 66 14.11 -0.14 -2.92
N ALA A 67 13.18 -0.76 -3.66
CA ALA A 67 12.74 -0.32 -4.98
C ALA A 67 11.23 -0.57 -5.12
N GLY A 68 10.45 0.50 -5.27
CA GLY A 68 9.04 0.40 -5.65
C GLY A 68 8.89 0.13 -7.15
N SER A 69 7.77 -0.43 -7.55
CA SER A 69 7.46 -0.66 -8.97
C SER A 69 7.34 0.66 -9.74
N GLU A 70 8.01 0.71 -10.91
CA GLU A 70 7.92 1.84 -11.86
C GLU A 70 6.94 1.57 -13.01
N VAL A 71 6.43 0.33 -13.13
CA VAL A 71 5.48 -0.05 -14.18
C VAL A 71 4.04 0.31 -13.80
N GLU A 72 3.11 0.18 -14.74
CA GLU A 72 1.71 0.52 -14.53
C GLU A 72 0.98 -0.49 -13.63
N TYR A 73 1.38 -1.76 -13.66
CA TYR A 73 0.97 -2.79 -12.71
C TYR A 73 2.06 -3.86 -12.69
N ASP A 74 2.54 -4.24 -11.51
CA ASP A 74 3.58 -5.27 -11.36
C ASP A 74 2.93 -6.62 -11.09
N ASP A 75 2.89 -7.47 -12.12
CA ASP A 75 2.47 -8.85 -11.95
C ASP A 75 3.59 -9.64 -11.27
N VAL A 76 3.35 -10.01 -10.01
CA VAL A 76 4.30 -10.73 -9.14
C VAL A 76 4.16 -12.25 -9.23
N SER A 77 3.42 -12.78 -10.22
CA SER A 77 3.26 -14.23 -10.43
C SER A 77 4.54 -14.96 -10.83
N ASP A 78 5.57 -14.21 -11.24
CA ASP A 78 6.91 -14.71 -11.56
C ASP A 78 7.82 -14.90 -10.34
N LEU A 79 7.41 -14.41 -9.16
CA LEU A 79 8.15 -14.60 -7.91
C LEU A 79 8.19 -16.08 -7.49
N SER A 80 9.31 -16.46 -6.90
CA SER A 80 9.47 -17.79 -6.31
C SER A 80 8.54 -17.99 -5.10
N PRO A 81 8.28 -19.25 -4.69
CA PRO A 81 7.44 -19.52 -3.53
C PRO A 81 7.91 -18.83 -2.25
N ASP A 82 9.23 -18.73 -2.03
CA ASP A 82 9.80 -18.09 -0.85
C ASP A 82 9.62 -16.56 -0.90
N GLU A 83 9.76 -15.94 -2.08
CA GLU A 83 9.50 -14.51 -2.27
C GLU A 83 8.01 -14.17 -2.09
N LEU A 84 7.11 -15.03 -2.59
CA LEU A 84 5.67 -14.87 -2.35
C LEU A 84 5.31 -15.00 -0.86
N ALA A 85 5.97 -15.91 -0.14
CA ALA A 85 5.82 -16.04 1.31
C ALA A 85 6.31 -14.78 2.03
N ALA A 86 7.47 -14.25 1.65
CA ALA A 86 8.00 -13.00 2.19
C ALA A 86 7.09 -11.80 1.91
N ALA A 87 6.53 -11.68 0.70
CA ALA A 87 5.56 -10.64 0.36
C ALA A 87 4.32 -10.68 1.27
N LYS A 88 3.81 -11.89 1.53
CA LYS A 88 2.67 -12.10 2.43
C LYS A 88 3.00 -11.76 3.88
N GLU A 89 4.19 -12.12 4.36
CA GLU A 89 4.63 -11.75 5.71
C GLU A 89 4.70 -10.23 5.87
N TRP A 90 5.24 -9.52 4.87
CA TRP A 90 5.25 -8.07 4.86
C TRP A 90 3.85 -7.46 4.85
N GLU A 91 2.93 -8.02 4.05
CA GLU A 91 1.52 -7.61 4.06
C GLU A 91 0.91 -7.71 5.47
N GLU A 92 1.13 -8.83 6.17
CA GLU A 92 0.64 -9.06 7.54
C GLU A 92 1.23 -8.03 8.52
N GLN A 93 2.54 -7.78 8.47
CA GLN A 93 3.19 -6.75 9.29
C GLN A 93 2.65 -5.35 9.02
N PHE A 94 2.33 -5.02 7.76
CA PHE A 94 1.74 -3.73 7.40
C PHE A 94 0.31 -3.61 7.92
N LYS A 95 -0.51 -4.67 7.86
CA LYS A 95 -1.87 -4.70 8.43
C LYS A 95 -1.89 -4.46 9.93
N GLU A 96 -0.92 -4.98 10.66
CA GLU A 96 -0.82 -4.75 12.11
C GLU A 96 -0.44 -3.31 12.45
N LYS A 97 0.30 -2.64 11.57
CA LYS A 97 0.97 -1.36 11.87
C LYS A 97 0.28 -0.14 11.26
N TYR A 98 -0.39 -0.28 10.13
CA TYR A 98 -0.92 0.83 9.33
C TYR A 98 -2.40 0.63 9.00
N ASP A 99 -3.11 1.75 8.81
CA ASP A 99 -4.50 1.70 8.38
C ASP A 99 -4.58 1.26 6.91
N ILE A 100 -5.52 0.36 6.61
CA ILE A 100 -5.84 -0.05 5.24
C ILE A 100 -6.69 1.04 4.59
N VAL A 101 -6.24 1.50 3.42
CA VAL A 101 -6.95 2.48 2.60
C VAL A 101 -7.88 1.80 1.61
N GLY A 102 -7.45 0.70 0.99
CA GLY A 102 -8.21 0.02 -0.04
C GLY A 102 -7.33 -0.94 -0.81
N ARG A 103 -7.76 -1.30 -2.02
CA ARG A 103 -7.03 -2.22 -2.90
C ARG A 103 -6.32 -1.45 -4.02
N LEU A 104 -5.14 -1.94 -4.38
CA LEU A 104 -4.50 -1.57 -5.64
C LEU A 104 -5.14 -2.37 -6.76
N LEU A 105 -5.78 -1.68 -7.69
CA LEU A 105 -6.55 -2.29 -8.76
C LEU A 105 -5.64 -2.84 -9.85
N LYS A 106 -5.94 -4.07 -10.29
CA LYS A 106 -5.32 -4.65 -11.48
C LYS A 106 -5.83 -3.99 -12.76
N PRO A 107 -5.11 -4.08 -13.89
CA PRO A 107 -5.61 -3.61 -15.18
C PRO A 107 -6.98 -4.24 -15.50
N GLY A 108 -7.98 -3.40 -15.72
CA GLY A 108 -9.35 -3.82 -16.01
C GLY A 108 -10.22 -4.13 -14.80
N GLU A 109 -9.69 -4.09 -13.57
CA GLU A 109 -10.51 -4.14 -12.36
C GLU A 109 -11.21 -2.80 -12.12
N VAL A 110 -12.45 -2.88 -11.67
CA VAL A 110 -13.22 -1.71 -11.22
C VAL A 110 -13.15 -1.62 -9.69
N PRO A 111 -13.15 -0.41 -9.12
CA PRO A 111 -13.30 -0.21 -7.68
C PRO A 111 -14.54 -0.98 -7.18
N ASN A 112 -14.42 -1.71 -6.07
CA ASN A 112 -15.62 -2.33 -5.51
C ASN A 112 -16.48 -1.22 -4.92
N LYS A 113 -17.70 -1.06 -5.43
CA LYS A 113 -18.75 -0.32 -4.71
C LYS A 113 -19.25 -1.19 -3.56
N SER A 114 -18.46 -1.31 -2.51
CA SER A 114 -18.89 -1.93 -1.26
C SER A 114 -18.94 -0.84 -0.20
N ASN A 115 -20.10 -0.17 -0.20
CA ASN A 115 -20.83 0.54 0.84
C ASN A 115 -20.10 0.97 2.13
N ASP A 116 -20.24 2.27 2.42
CA ASP A 116 -19.95 2.98 3.67
C ASP A 116 -20.73 2.48 4.92
N ASP A 117 -20.79 1.17 5.21
CA ASP A 117 -21.51 0.68 6.39
C ASP A 117 -21.06 -0.71 6.85
N ASP A 118 -19.96 -0.80 7.62
CA ASP A 118 -19.83 -1.83 8.69
C ASP A 118 -18.62 -1.61 9.63
N SER A 119 -18.66 -0.57 10.48
CA SER A 119 -17.84 -0.58 11.70
C SER A 119 -18.49 0.19 12.85
N GLU A 120 -19.71 -0.19 13.21
CA GLU A 120 -20.21 -0.07 14.58
C GLU A 120 -20.62 -1.46 15.07
N GLU A 121 -20.33 -1.74 16.36
CA GLU A 121 -20.52 -2.99 17.11
C GLU A 121 -19.48 -4.10 16.85
N LYS A 122 -18.86 -4.77 17.83
CA LYS A 122 -18.93 -4.77 19.29
C LYS A 122 -17.71 -5.58 19.78
N LYS A 123 -17.09 -5.18 20.88
CA LYS A 123 -16.91 -6.09 22.04
C LYS A 123 -16.58 -5.28 23.30
N THR A 124 -17.65 -4.80 23.93
CA THR A 124 -17.75 -4.85 25.38
C THR A 124 -17.90 -6.33 25.75
N GLN A 125 -16.95 -6.87 26.50
CA GLN A 125 -17.21 -7.87 27.53
C GLN A 125 -16.12 -7.79 28.59
#